data_AF-A0A7G9QK38-F1
#
_entry.id   AF-A0A7G9QK38-F1
#
_cell.length_a   1.000
_cell.length_b   1.000
_cell.length_c   1.000
_cell.angle_alpha   90.00
_cell.angle_beta   90.00
_cell.angle_gamma   90.00
#
_symmetry.space_group_name_H-M   'P 1'
#
loop_
_entity.id
_entity.type
_entity.pdbx_description
1 polymer ?
#
loop_
_entity_poly.entity_id
_entity_poly.type
_entity_poly.pdbx_seq_one_letter_code
_entity_poly.pdbx_strand_id
1 'polypeptide(L)' 'MMSAHFNLSKDYIGSYFKRNRGVSLRDYIKGYRRSLIRKRMESGRFSLKQIALDFGLSDESHVSKILTAKD' A
#
# COMPACT_ATOMS: atom_id res chain seq x y z
N MET A 1 -31.33 -9.28 8.65
CA MET A 1 -30.58 -9.45 7.40
C MET A 1 -29.56 -8.32 7.26
N MET A 2 -28.34 -8.48 7.81
CA MET A 2 -27.30 -7.45 7.75
C MET A 2 -26.30 -7.64 6.59
N SER A 3 -26.37 -8.79 5.89
CA SER A 3 -25.51 -9.10 4.74
C SER A 3 -25.94 -8.44 3.43
N ALA A 4 -27.15 -7.87 3.35
CA ALA A 4 -27.69 -7.25 2.13
C ALA A 4 -27.36 -5.75 1.97
N HIS A 5 -26.89 -5.06 3.03
CA HIS A 5 -26.72 -3.61 3.01
C HIS A 5 -25.36 -3.13 2.52
N PHE A 6 -24.37 -4.01 2.42
CA PHE A 6 -23.05 -3.68 1.86
C PHE A 6 -22.55 -4.82 0.98
N ASN A 7 -23.35 -5.19 -0.02
CA ASN A 7 -22.93 -6.08 -1.11
C ASN A 7 -21.95 -5.36 -2.07
N LEU A 8 -21.05 -4.55 -1.51
CA LEU A 8 -19.95 -3.93 -2.22
C LEU A 8 -18.91 -5.02 -2.41
N SER A 9 -19.12 -5.85 -3.43
CA SER A 9 -18.11 -6.82 -3.84
C SER A 9 -16.77 -6.11 -3.97
N LYS A 10 -15.67 -6.85 -3.76
CA LYS A 10 -14.31 -6.32 -3.93
C LYS A 10 -14.15 -5.61 -5.29
N ASP A 11 -14.89 -6.07 -6.29
CA ASP A 11 -14.99 -5.47 -7.61
C ASP A 11 -15.78 -4.17 -7.66
N TYR A 12 -16.87 -4.03 -6.90
CA TYR A 12 -17.61 -2.77 -6.81
C TYR A 12 -16.73 -1.66 -6.25
N ILE A 13 -16.06 -1.90 -5.11
CA ILE A 13 -15.19 -0.89 -4.49
C ILE A 13 -14.02 -0.56 -5.41
N GLY A 14 -13.40 -1.58 -6.02
CA GLY A 14 -12.31 -1.37 -6.99
C GLY A 14 -12.75 -0.53 -8.19
N SER A 15 -13.92 -0.83 -8.77
CA SER A 15 -14.48 -0.14 -9.92
C SER A 15 -14.90 1.28 -9.59
N TYR A 16 -15.59 1.49 -8.46
CA TYR A 16 -15.98 2.80 -7.96
C TYR A 16 -14.76 3.68 -7.70
N PHE A 17 -13.75 3.16 -7.00
CA PHE A 17 -12.52 3.89 -6.70
C PHE A 17 -11.76 4.26 -7.97
N LYS A 18 -11.64 3.33 -8.93
CA LYS A 18 -10.99 3.59 -10.22
C LYS A 18 -11.72 4.66 -11.03
N ARG A 19 -13.05 4.64 -11.06
CA ARG A 19 -13.86 5.68 -11.73
C ARG A 19 -13.66 7.07 -11.11
N ASN A 20 -13.57 7.15 -9.78
CA ASN A 20 -13.46 8.43 -9.09
C ASN A 20 -12.01 8.97 -9.00
N ARG A 21 -11.00 8.10 -8.99
CA ARG A 21 -9.59 8.49 -8.76
C ARG A 21 -8.67 8.25 -9.96
N GLY A 22 -9.18 7.65 -11.03
CA GLY A 22 -8.40 7.31 -12.24
C GLY A 22 -7.43 6.13 -12.08
N VAL A 23 -7.12 5.71 -10.85
CA VAL A 23 -6.19 4.61 -10.53
C VAL A 23 -6.90 3.50 -9.79
N SER A 24 -6.44 2.25 -9.95
CA SER A 24 -7.02 1.14 -9.20
C SER A 24 -6.76 1.30 -7.70
N LEU A 25 -7.71 0.84 -6.87
CA LEU A 25 -7.52 0.84 -5.41
C LEU A 25 -6.25 0.07 -5.01
N ARG A 26 -5.92 -1.00 -5.73
CA ARG A 26 -4.71 -1.79 -5.50
C ARG A 26 -3.44 -0.97 -5.73
N ASP A 27 -3.39 -0.22 -6.81
CA ASP A 27 -2.22 0.60 -7.16
C ASP A 27 -2.10 1.81 -6.22
N TYR A 28 -3.24 2.40 -5.84
CA TYR A 28 -3.27 3.42 -4.80
C TYR A 28 -2.71 2.91 -3.48
N ILE A 29 -3.16 1.75 -2.99
CA ILE A 29 -2.63 1.14 -1.76
C ILE A 29 -1.13 0.86 -1.87
N LYS A 30 -0.66 0.34 -3.02
CA LYS A 30 0.77 0.12 -3.26
C LYS A 30 1.56 1.44 -3.19
N GLY A 31 1.11 2.48 -3.87
CA GLY A 31 1.74 3.80 -3.85
C GLY A 31 1.73 4.43 -2.46
N TYR A 32 0.62 4.33 -1.75
CA TYR A 32 0.50 4.80 -0.38
C TYR A 32 1.46 4.07 0.56
N ARG A 33 1.56 2.73 0.44
CA ARG A 33 2.55 1.94 1.19
C ARG A 33 3.97 2.39 0.91
N ARG A 34 4.34 2.66 -0.36
CA ARG A 34 5.66 3.23 -0.71
C ARG A 34 5.89 4.58 -0.03
N SER A 35 4.89 5.46 -0.03
CA SER A 35 4.98 6.77 0.62
C SER A 35 5.25 6.66 2.12
N LEU A 36 4.56 5.74 2.81
CA LEU A 36 4.78 5.50 4.24
C LEU A 36 6.18 4.96 4.54
N ILE A 37 6.66 3.99 3.76
CA ILE A 37 8.03 3.46 3.88
C ILE A 37 9.05 4.59 3.72
N ARG A 38 8.88 5.42 2.68
CA ARG A 38 9.76 6.56 2.40
C ARG A 38 9.81 7.54 3.55
N LYS A 39 8.66 7.96 4.09
CA LYS A 39 8.59 8.85 5.26
C LYS A 39 9.31 8.28 6.48
N ARG A 40 9.22 6.95 6.69
CA ARG A 40 9.89 6.28 7.81
C ARG A 40 11.41 6.30 7.64
N MET A 41 11.91 6.11 6.42
CA MET A 41 13.33 6.26 6.11
C MET A 41 13.82 7.71 6.28
N GLU A 42 13.08 8.67 5.73
CA GLU A 42 13.40 10.11 5.82
C GLU A 42 13.42 10.61 7.26
N SER A 43 12.66 9.98 8.17
CA SER A 43 12.70 10.31 9.59
C SER A 43 14.06 10.05 10.26
N GLY A 44 14.89 9.17 9.68
CA GLY A 44 16.20 8.77 10.24
C GLY A 44 16.13 8.00 11.57
N ARG A 45 14.92 7.68 12.06
CA ARG A 45 14.71 7.07 13.38
C ARG A 45 14.67 5.53 13.36
N PHE A 46 14.56 4.94 12.18
CA PHE A 46 14.34 3.51 12.01
C PHE A 46 15.37 2.91 11.06
N SER A 47 15.90 1.74 11.41
CA SER A 47 16.76 0.98 10.50
C SER A 47 15.93 0.34 9.39
N LEU A 48 16.56 0.01 8.25
CA LEU A 48 15.88 -0.68 7.15
C LEU A 48 15.26 -2.01 7.59
N LYS A 49 15.89 -2.72 8.54
CA LYS A 49 15.36 -3.96 9.13
C LYS A 49 14.08 -3.74 9.95
N GLN A 50 14.04 -2.67 10.76
CA GLN A 50 12.83 -2.29 11.50
C GLN A 50 11.70 -1.90 10.56
N ILE A 51 12.02 -1.13 9.51
CA ILE A 51 11.05 -0.76 8.47
C ILE A 51 10.55 -2.01 7.74
N ALA A 52 11.42 -2.98 7.42
CA ALA A 52 10.98 -4.24 6.80
C ALA A 52 9.97 -4.98 7.70
N LEU A 53 10.29 -5.12 8.98
CA LEU A 53 9.43 -5.78 9.97
C LEU A 53 8.08 -5.07 10.13
N ASP A 54 8.08 -3.74 10.29
CA ASP A 54 6.86 -2.93 10.47
C ASP A 54 5.89 -3.03 9.29
N PHE A 55 6.42 -3.26 8.09
CA PHE A 55 5.64 -3.43 6.88
C PHE A 55 5.43 -4.91 6.50
N GLY A 56 5.76 -5.87 7.37
CA GLY A 56 5.55 -7.30 7.13
C GLY A 56 6.37 -7.85 5.95
N LEU A 57 7.57 -7.32 5.74
CA LEU A 57 8.52 -7.79 4.74
C LEU A 57 9.51 -8.77 5.36
N SER A 58 9.97 -9.74 4.59
CA SER A 58 10.89 -10.78 5.07
C SER A 58 12.29 -10.24 5.40
N ASP A 59 12.78 -9.26 4.63
CA ASP A 59 14.10 -8.66 4.79
C ASP A 59 14.16 -7.23 4.22
N GLU A 60 15.21 -6.49 4.57
CA GLU A 60 15.45 -5.12 4.08
C GLU A 60 15.57 -4.99 2.55
N SER A 61 15.98 -6.05 1.84
CA SER A 61 16.10 -6.03 0.38
C SER A 61 14.75 -5.79 -0.30
N HIS A 62 13.66 -6.24 0.32
CA HIS A 62 12.30 -5.97 -0.16
C HIS A 62 11.92 -4.50 -0.04
N VAL A 63 12.40 -3.80 0.99
CA VAL A 63 12.19 -2.35 1.15
C VAL A 63 12.81 -1.62 -0.04
N SER A 64 14.07 -1.95 -0.37
CA SER A 64 14.75 -1.39 -1.53
C SER A 64 14.02 -1.67 -2.84
N LYS A 65 13.59 -2.92 -3.09
CA LYS A 65 12.83 -3.31 -4.29
C LYS A 65 11.52 -2.52 -4.43
N ILE A 66 10.81 -2.32 -3.33
CA ILE A 66 9.54 -1.58 -3.29
C ILE A 66 9.76 -0.11 -3.65
N LEU A 67 10.90 0.47 -3.29
CA LEU A 67 11.25 1.87 -3.56
C LEU A 67 11.85 2.09 -4.95
N THR A 68 12.54 1.09 -5.53
CA THR A 68 13.16 1.18 -6.86
C THR A 68 12.20 0.87 -8.00
N ALA A 69 11.02 0.31 -7.73
CA ALA A 69 10.00 0.08 -8.75
C ALA A 69 9.57 1.44 -9.34
N LYS A 70 10.07 1.75 -10.54
CA LYS A 70 9.67 2.92 -11.32
C LYS A 70 8.16 2.83 -11.60
N ASP A 71 7.45 3.92 -11.28
CA ASP A 71 6.09 4.18 -11.74
C ASP A 71 6.04 4.31 -13.27
#